data_AF-A0A842TLL6-F1
#
_entry.id   AF-A0A842TLL6-F1
#
_cell.length_a   1.000
_cell.length_b   1.000
_cell.length_c   1.000
_cell.angle_alpha   90.00
_cell.angle_beta   90.00
_cell.angle_gamma   90.00
#
_symmetry.space_group_name_H-M   'P 1'
#
loop_
_entity.id
_entity.type
_entity.pdbx_description
1 polymer ?
#
loop_
_entity_poly.entity_id
_entity_poly.type
_entity_poly.pdbx_seq_one_letter_code
_entity_poly.pdbx_strand_id
1 'polypeptide(L)'
;MVKEKEVILIVPPFASIKSPSFGVSLIKAVLNEKNINSEIIYANLIFSNDIDVDIYEAFCGSSNSLIGEWFFSSFSFPENHKGPDEYYEIIKDFKIPTSTSNKFLPMEKLKEIKKKIPNFLREISREVIGKNPKIVGLSSNYLQSCASIAIARKIKDLDPGIILVMGGNNCTGVMGKELLKFGSKIDYIFSGEADFEFPNFCLDILYNKNKKDHFISCEPVEDLNGLPYPDYTDYFKQLKKFTTTEEVPNSLPFESSRGCWWGKTSHCIFSGYNKNSINYRQKDPERVKREIIYLYNKYKVPTMCATDTIMPQNFPRLLFSRLKKPEGLENIIYEVRPNLSYEDLYTMRMQGVSFLNAGIETLSDILLKKIRKGTKTLENLRFLRDCRSLGIEVIWGFLCGVPGEMEVHYEEIMKKIPFISHLQPPTSLNSIIIQRFSPLFNKPSVFKIRNLKPLKWYKLLFPDYGDSIRSRLAFYFEGDYPNAFRDRDLENKFTTLIGDWQESWKSNPPLLHLIHLTDEIKIIRDTRKMSKQYFQVIDRNHYRILEFLSLPVSWRKLECFLIKNDLEKSFIDLVNLGFILEDNKRYLSLIIEPMRKNYGIN
;
A
#
# COMPACT_ATOMS: atom_id res chain seq x y z
N MET A 1 -0.52 -22.14 38.21
CA MET A 1 -0.33 -20.67 38.24
C MET A 1 -0.21 -20.20 36.80
N VAL A 2 -1.11 -19.34 36.33
CA VAL A 2 -0.96 -18.69 35.01
C VAL A 2 0.25 -17.76 35.14
N LYS A 3 1.29 -17.93 34.33
CA LYS A 3 2.43 -16.99 34.29
C LYS A 3 1.89 -15.60 33.98
N GLU A 4 2.02 -14.67 34.92
CA GLU A 4 1.62 -13.27 34.74
C GLU A 4 2.27 -12.70 33.46
N LYS A 5 1.48 -12.01 32.65
CA LYS A 5 1.98 -11.32 31.45
C LYS A 5 2.40 -9.93 31.87
N GLU A 6 3.65 -9.56 31.64
CA GLU A 6 4.17 -8.26 32.07
C GLU A 6 3.74 -7.15 31.10
N VAL A 7 3.71 -7.48 29.81
CA VAL A 7 3.38 -6.55 28.73
C VAL A 7 2.30 -7.15 27.83
N ILE A 8 1.24 -6.39 27.57
CA ILE A 8 0.24 -6.71 26.55
C ILE A 8 0.34 -5.70 25.41
N LEU A 9 0.38 -6.19 24.17
CA LEU A 9 0.33 -5.36 22.97
C LEU A 9 -1.03 -5.52 22.32
N ILE A 10 -1.68 -4.42 21.95
CA ILE A 10 -3.01 -4.43 21.33
C ILE A 10 -2.89 -3.96 19.89
N VAL A 11 -3.49 -4.74 18.98
CA VAL A 11 -3.77 -4.33 17.59
C VAL A 11 -5.23 -3.89 17.52
N PRO A 12 -5.53 -2.58 17.50
CA PRO A 12 -6.90 -2.08 17.51
C PRO A 12 -7.59 -2.24 16.15
N PRO A 13 -8.93 -2.27 16.10
CA PRO A 13 -9.66 -1.97 14.87
C PRO A 13 -9.28 -0.58 14.32
N PHE A 14 -9.16 -0.37 13.02
CA PHE A 14 -9.43 -1.25 11.87
C PHE A 14 -8.13 -1.67 11.18
N ALA A 15 -7.41 -2.64 11.77
CA ALA A 15 -6.34 -3.36 11.07
C ALA A 15 -6.93 -4.55 10.31
N SER A 16 -6.45 -4.81 9.10
CA SER A 16 -6.82 -5.97 8.29
C SER A 16 -6.77 -7.26 9.11
N ILE A 17 -7.75 -8.13 8.90
CA ILE A 17 -7.78 -9.47 9.48
C ILE A 17 -7.10 -10.48 8.57
N LYS A 18 -6.87 -10.15 7.29
CA LYS A 18 -6.20 -11.00 6.29
C LYS A 18 -4.68 -11.10 6.44
N SER A 19 -4.08 -10.36 7.37
CA SER A 19 -2.64 -10.35 7.65
C SER A 19 -2.33 -9.91 9.10
N PRO A 20 -1.37 -10.51 9.81
CA PRO A 20 -0.95 -10.04 11.12
C PRO A 20 -0.20 -8.70 11.08
N SER A 21 -0.24 -7.92 12.15
CA SER A 21 0.54 -6.68 12.27
C SER A 21 2.04 -6.96 12.43
N PHE A 22 2.85 -6.51 11.46
CA PHE A 22 4.31 -6.68 11.47
C PHE A 22 4.97 -5.98 12.68
N GLY A 23 4.72 -4.69 12.87
CA GLY A 23 5.44 -3.87 13.85
C GLY A 23 5.31 -4.40 15.29
N VAL A 24 4.10 -4.75 15.74
CA VAL A 24 3.90 -5.32 17.08
C VAL A 24 4.50 -6.72 17.22
N SER A 25 4.50 -7.51 16.15
CA SER A 25 5.07 -8.86 16.14
C SER A 25 6.59 -8.84 16.20
N LEU A 26 7.21 -7.81 15.60
CA LEU A 26 8.64 -7.55 15.74
C LEU A 26 8.99 -7.06 17.15
N ILE A 27 8.23 -6.10 17.69
CA ILE A 27 8.41 -5.63 19.08
C ILE A 27 8.30 -6.79 20.06
N LYS A 28 7.31 -7.67 19.90
CA LYS A 28 7.19 -8.89 20.72
C LYS A 28 8.45 -9.75 20.65
N ALA A 29 9.02 -9.93 19.47
CA ALA A 29 10.24 -10.71 19.31
C ALA A 29 11.42 -10.07 20.07
N VAL A 30 11.56 -8.73 20.04
CA VAL A 30 12.60 -8.02 20.82
C VAL A 30 12.34 -8.10 22.33
N LEU A 31 11.09 -8.01 22.78
CA LEU A 31 10.71 -8.23 24.19
C LEU A 31 11.10 -9.63 24.67
N ASN A 32 10.89 -10.65 23.83
CA ASN A 32 11.26 -12.03 24.15
C ASN A 32 12.78 -12.21 24.30
N GLU A 33 13.60 -11.56 23.46
CA GLU A 33 15.07 -11.59 23.61
C GLU A 33 15.54 -10.97 24.94
N LYS A 34 14.77 -10.03 25.48
CA LYS A 34 14.98 -9.42 26.80
C LYS A 34 14.32 -10.19 27.94
N ASN A 35 13.77 -11.38 27.68
CA ASN A 35 13.06 -12.22 28.64
C ASN A 35 11.83 -11.56 29.29
N ILE A 36 11.19 -10.60 28.59
CA ILE A 36 9.96 -9.95 29.07
C ILE A 36 8.75 -10.74 28.57
N ASN A 37 7.93 -11.25 29.50
CA ASN A 37 6.78 -12.06 29.13
C ASN A 37 5.69 -11.20 28.52
N SER A 38 5.49 -11.34 27.20
CA SER A 38 4.51 -10.55 26.45
C SER A 38 3.48 -11.40 25.70
N GLU A 39 2.36 -10.78 25.34
CA GLU A 39 1.31 -11.35 24.48
C GLU A 39 0.69 -10.24 23.64
N ILE A 40 0.38 -10.55 22.38
CA ILE A 40 -0.37 -9.65 21.49
C ILE A 40 -1.84 -10.05 21.52
N ILE A 41 -2.73 -9.07 21.73
CA ILE A 41 -4.17 -9.22 21.58
C ILE A 41 -4.61 -8.47 20.32
N TYR A 42 -5.05 -9.24 19.33
CA TYR A 42 -5.63 -8.75 18.09
C TYR A 42 -7.09 -8.35 18.29
N ALA A 43 -7.30 -7.18 18.88
CA ALA A 43 -8.63 -6.62 19.10
C ALA A 43 -9.40 -6.36 17.78
N ASN A 44 -8.69 -6.21 16.67
CA ASN A 44 -9.27 -6.17 15.33
C ASN A 44 -10.00 -7.47 14.96
N LEU A 45 -9.46 -8.66 15.32
CA LEU A 45 -10.12 -9.96 15.10
C LEU A 45 -11.37 -10.14 15.97
N ILE A 46 -11.31 -9.68 17.23
CA ILE A 46 -12.45 -9.75 18.15
C ILE A 46 -13.59 -8.87 17.61
N PHE A 47 -13.28 -7.65 17.17
CA PHE A 47 -14.29 -6.74 16.63
C PHE A 47 -14.88 -7.23 15.29
N SER A 48 -14.10 -7.95 14.48
CA SER A 48 -14.55 -8.43 13.16
C SER A 48 -15.43 -9.67 13.21
N ASN A 49 -15.48 -10.42 14.31
CA ASN A 49 -16.10 -11.76 14.38
C ASN A 49 -17.51 -11.85 13.79
N ASP A 50 -18.31 -10.78 13.92
CA ASP A 50 -19.68 -10.72 13.42
C ASP A 50 -19.88 -9.66 12.33
N ILE A 51 -18.82 -9.34 11.59
CA ILE A 51 -18.81 -8.41 10.46
C ILE A 51 -18.36 -9.20 9.24
N ASP A 52 -19.08 -9.06 8.14
CA ASP A 52 -18.67 -9.64 6.86
C ASP A 52 -17.24 -9.23 6.50
N VAL A 53 -16.43 -10.20 6.07
CA VAL A 53 -14.99 -10.03 5.85
C VAL A 53 -14.70 -8.96 4.80
N ASP A 54 -15.45 -8.95 3.69
CA ASP A 54 -15.22 -7.98 2.62
C ASP A 54 -15.64 -6.57 3.05
N ILE A 55 -16.73 -6.45 3.83
CA ILE A 55 -17.12 -5.18 4.45
C ILE A 55 -16.03 -4.69 5.41
N TYR A 56 -15.49 -5.56 6.27
CA TYR A 56 -14.46 -5.17 7.24
C TYR A 56 -13.16 -4.73 6.55
N GLU A 57 -12.68 -5.49 5.57
CA GLU A 57 -11.47 -5.17 4.83
C GLU A 57 -11.61 -3.86 4.03
N ALA A 58 -12.78 -3.57 3.49
CA ALA A 58 -13.04 -2.29 2.85
C ALA A 58 -12.95 -1.11 3.82
N PHE A 59 -13.38 -1.26 5.07
CA PHE A 59 -13.16 -0.22 6.09
C PHE A 59 -11.66 -0.01 6.36
N CYS A 60 -10.89 -1.11 6.44
CA CYS A 60 -9.44 -1.04 6.65
C CYS A 60 -8.73 -0.26 5.52
N GLY A 61 -9.15 -0.45 4.27
CA GLY A 61 -8.58 0.22 3.09
C GLY A 61 -8.96 1.69 2.92
N SER A 62 -9.86 2.23 3.74
CA SER A 62 -10.53 3.51 3.48
C SER A 62 -10.09 4.65 4.39
N SER A 63 -8.77 4.84 4.48
CA SER A 63 -8.16 5.80 5.40
C SER A 63 -8.62 7.24 5.21
N ASN A 64 -9.00 7.63 3.99
CA ASN A 64 -9.34 9.01 3.63
C ASN A 64 -10.72 9.46 4.13
N SER A 65 -11.63 8.53 4.38
CA SER A 65 -12.96 8.85 4.94
C SER A 65 -12.92 8.99 6.46
N LEU A 66 -11.85 8.54 7.12
CA LEU A 66 -11.77 8.42 8.58
C LEU A 66 -12.89 7.54 9.19
N ILE A 67 -13.43 6.58 8.44
CA ILE A 67 -14.55 5.75 8.90
C ILE A 67 -14.23 4.96 10.17
N GLY A 68 -12.99 4.48 10.30
CA GLY A 68 -12.56 3.79 11.52
C GLY A 68 -12.52 4.70 12.75
N GLU A 69 -12.13 5.96 12.58
CA GLU A 69 -12.16 6.97 13.64
C GLU A 69 -13.61 7.27 14.06
N TRP A 70 -14.53 7.34 13.10
CA TRP A 70 -15.95 7.62 13.34
C TRP A 70 -16.67 6.57 14.18
N PHE A 71 -16.36 5.30 13.99
CA PHE A 71 -16.96 4.22 14.79
C PHE A 71 -16.67 4.43 16.29
N PHE A 72 -15.45 4.83 16.64
CA PHE A 72 -14.99 4.90 18.03
C PHE A 72 -14.96 6.31 18.64
N SER A 73 -15.18 7.38 17.86
CA SER A 73 -15.05 8.77 18.33
C SER A 73 -15.92 9.09 19.56
N SER A 74 -17.18 8.67 19.57
CA SER A 74 -18.10 8.87 20.70
C SER A 74 -17.68 8.16 21.99
N PHE A 75 -16.90 7.08 21.87
CA PHE A 75 -16.37 6.32 23.00
C PHE A 75 -15.00 6.84 23.47
N SER A 76 -14.27 7.46 22.54
CA SER A 76 -12.97 8.10 22.81
C SER A 76 -13.16 9.41 23.55
N PHE A 77 -14.18 10.18 23.17
CA PHE A 77 -14.44 11.54 23.65
C PHE A 77 -15.92 11.74 24.05
N PRO A 78 -16.41 11.03 25.08
CA PRO A 78 -17.82 11.06 25.45
C PRO A 78 -18.34 12.45 25.85
N GLU A 79 -17.47 13.31 26.39
CA GLU A 79 -17.85 14.64 26.91
C GLU A 79 -17.97 15.71 25.82
N ASN A 80 -17.43 15.49 24.62
CA ASN A 80 -17.31 16.51 23.57
C ASN A 80 -17.84 16.06 22.19
N HIS A 81 -18.64 14.99 22.14
CA HIS A 81 -19.13 14.45 20.88
C HIS A 81 -20.32 15.27 20.35
N LYS A 82 -20.09 16.06 19.30
CA LYS A 82 -21.15 16.63 18.45
C LYS A 82 -21.65 15.47 17.57
N GLY A 83 -22.94 15.15 17.62
CA GLY A 83 -23.49 13.88 17.12
C GLY A 83 -23.25 13.55 15.63
N PRO A 84 -23.48 12.28 15.23
CA PRO A 84 -22.97 11.68 14.00
C PRO A 84 -23.74 11.99 12.69
N ASP A 85 -24.81 12.78 12.73
CA ASP A 85 -25.73 12.95 11.58
C ASP A 85 -25.08 13.61 10.36
N GLU A 86 -24.18 14.57 10.57
CA GLU A 86 -23.45 15.22 9.47
C GLU A 86 -22.40 14.32 8.82
N TYR A 87 -21.83 13.36 9.55
CA TYR A 87 -20.88 12.40 8.98
C TYR A 87 -21.63 11.41 8.06
N TYR A 88 -22.84 11.00 8.46
CA TYR A 88 -23.70 10.08 7.71
C TYR A 88 -24.10 10.60 6.33
N GLU A 89 -24.52 11.87 6.24
CA GLU A 89 -24.94 12.48 4.97
C GLU A 89 -23.86 12.45 3.89
N ILE A 90 -22.59 12.24 4.29
CA ILE A 90 -21.46 12.30 3.39
C ILE A 90 -20.85 10.91 3.14
N ILE A 91 -20.99 9.94 4.06
CA ILE A 91 -20.61 8.54 3.82
C ILE A 91 -21.75 7.70 3.22
N LYS A 92 -22.96 8.24 3.07
CA LYS A 92 -24.10 7.49 2.49
C LYS A 92 -23.81 6.98 1.07
N ASP A 93 -22.96 7.69 0.33
CA ASP A 93 -22.52 7.31 -1.01
C ASP A 93 -21.19 6.54 -1.01
N PHE A 94 -20.74 6.08 0.17
CA PHE A 94 -19.50 5.32 0.31
C PHE A 94 -19.64 3.97 -0.39
N LYS A 95 -19.05 3.89 -1.59
CA LYS A 95 -18.95 2.68 -2.38
C LYS A 95 -17.90 1.79 -1.71
N ILE A 96 -18.32 0.66 -1.18
CA ILE A 96 -17.41 -0.38 -0.71
C ILE A 96 -16.80 -1.04 -1.96
N PRO A 97 -15.49 -0.96 -2.18
CA PRO A 97 -14.84 -1.79 -3.18
C PRO A 97 -14.84 -3.22 -2.63
N THR A 98 -15.79 -4.05 -3.06
CA THR A 98 -15.69 -5.51 -2.84
C THR A 98 -15.09 -6.16 -4.08
N SER A 99 -14.52 -7.36 -3.90
CA SER A 99 -13.99 -8.22 -4.97
C SER A 99 -14.97 -8.47 -6.12
N THR A 100 -16.28 -8.28 -5.89
CA THR A 100 -17.33 -8.65 -6.84
C THR A 100 -18.30 -7.53 -7.22
N SER A 101 -18.31 -6.37 -6.54
CA SER A 101 -19.09 -5.18 -6.95
C SER A 101 -18.85 -3.98 -6.03
N ASN A 102 -18.86 -2.76 -6.57
CA ASN A 102 -18.91 -1.52 -5.78
C ASN A 102 -20.30 -1.34 -5.14
N LYS A 103 -20.68 -2.21 -4.20
CA LYS A 103 -21.95 -2.13 -3.49
C LYS A 103 -21.91 -0.99 -2.48
N PHE A 104 -22.98 -0.19 -2.45
CA PHE A 104 -23.20 0.77 -1.38
C PHE A 104 -23.54 0.00 -0.10
N LEU A 105 -22.91 0.36 1.02
CA LEU A 105 -23.29 -0.22 2.30
C LEU A 105 -24.49 0.54 2.88
N PRO A 106 -25.62 -0.13 3.16
CA PRO A 106 -26.77 0.54 3.75
C PRO A 106 -26.45 1.15 5.12
N MET A 107 -27.02 2.32 5.38
CA MET A 107 -26.86 3.06 6.64
C MET A 107 -27.17 2.21 7.89
N GLU A 108 -28.22 1.39 7.81
CA GLU A 108 -28.62 0.53 8.92
C GLU A 108 -27.53 -0.47 9.29
N LYS A 109 -26.74 -0.94 8.33
CA LYS A 109 -25.62 -1.84 8.60
C LYS A 109 -24.50 -1.16 9.37
N LEU A 110 -24.19 0.10 9.06
CA LEU A 110 -23.19 0.89 9.80
C LEU A 110 -23.65 1.13 11.25
N LYS A 111 -24.93 1.46 11.45
CA LYS A 111 -25.52 1.63 12.79
C LYS A 111 -25.51 0.32 13.59
N GLU A 112 -25.86 -0.81 12.96
CA GLU A 112 -25.77 -2.14 13.57
C GLU A 112 -24.36 -2.45 14.07
N ILE A 113 -23.34 -2.21 13.24
CA ILE A 113 -21.93 -2.44 13.62
C ILE A 113 -21.55 -1.52 14.79
N LYS A 114 -21.91 -0.24 14.74
CA LYS A 114 -21.61 0.72 15.81
C LYS A 114 -22.24 0.33 17.15
N LYS A 115 -23.44 -0.26 17.15
CA LYS A 115 -24.12 -0.78 18.37
C LYS A 115 -23.35 -1.91 19.06
N LYS A 116 -22.42 -2.59 18.38
CA LYS A 116 -21.60 -3.67 18.97
C LYS A 116 -20.43 -3.14 19.81
N ILE A 117 -20.00 -1.90 19.59
CA ILE A 117 -18.80 -1.32 20.21
C ILE A 117 -18.81 -1.34 21.74
N PRO A 118 -19.91 -1.02 22.46
CA PRO A 118 -19.92 -1.08 23.92
C PRO A 118 -19.62 -2.49 24.48
N ASN A 119 -20.14 -3.53 23.82
CA ASN A 119 -19.87 -4.91 24.22
C ASN A 119 -18.43 -5.30 23.92
N PHE A 120 -17.95 -4.98 22.70
CA PHE A 120 -16.56 -5.18 22.31
C PHE A 120 -15.58 -4.55 23.30
N LEU A 121 -15.77 -3.27 23.66
CA LEU A 121 -14.90 -2.55 24.59
C LEU A 121 -14.89 -3.19 25.99
N ARG A 122 -16.02 -3.76 26.44
CA ARG A 122 -16.13 -4.48 27.71
C ARG A 122 -15.39 -5.82 27.65
N GLU A 123 -15.50 -6.53 26.55
CA GLU A 123 -14.84 -7.82 26.34
C GLU A 123 -13.31 -7.65 26.30
N ILE A 124 -12.80 -6.78 25.44
CA ILE A 124 -11.35 -6.56 25.29
C ILE A 124 -10.71 -6.05 26.58
N SER A 125 -11.36 -5.12 27.29
CA SER A 125 -10.81 -4.60 28.55
C SER A 125 -10.76 -5.68 29.62
N ARG A 126 -11.79 -6.53 29.76
CA ARG A 126 -11.76 -7.68 30.68
C ARG A 126 -10.71 -8.71 30.31
N GLU A 127 -10.55 -9.00 29.02
CA GLU A 127 -9.48 -9.90 28.55
C GLU A 127 -8.11 -9.37 28.95
N VAL A 128 -7.85 -8.09 28.73
CA VAL A 128 -6.58 -7.43 29.12
C VAL A 128 -6.36 -7.49 30.64
N ILE A 129 -7.34 -7.08 31.44
CA ILE A 129 -7.24 -7.10 32.91
C ILE A 129 -7.02 -8.53 33.43
N GLY A 130 -7.69 -9.52 32.85
CA GLY A 130 -7.54 -10.93 33.22
C GLY A 130 -6.12 -11.51 33.02
N LYS A 131 -5.25 -10.80 32.28
CA LYS A 131 -3.84 -11.18 32.09
C LYS A 131 -2.89 -10.57 33.14
N ASN A 132 -3.41 -9.69 34.01
CA ASN A 132 -2.67 -8.94 35.03
C ASN A 132 -1.44 -8.17 34.49
N PRO A 133 -1.56 -7.35 33.43
CA PRO A 133 -0.42 -6.64 32.86
C PRO A 133 0.04 -5.46 33.70
N LYS A 134 1.34 -5.18 33.66
CA LYS A 134 1.88 -3.91 34.18
C LYS A 134 1.89 -2.82 33.11
N ILE A 135 2.10 -3.22 31.86
CA ILE A 135 2.19 -2.31 30.71
C ILE A 135 1.27 -2.81 29.60
N VAL A 136 0.51 -1.89 29.01
CA VAL A 136 -0.30 -2.16 27.82
C VAL A 136 0.09 -1.18 26.71
N GLY A 137 0.55 -1.71 25.58
CA GLY A 137 0.91 -0.93 24.40
C GLY A 137 -0.15 -1.00 23.30
N LEU A 138 -0.58 0.14 22.78
CA LEU A 138 -1.54 0.24 21.69
C LEU A 138 -0.86 0.70 20.40
N SER A 139 -0.96 -0.11 19.34
CA SER A 139 -0.49 0.27 18.00
C SER A 139 -1.54 1.12 17.29
N SER A 140 -1.18 2.31 16.83
CA SER A 140 -2.08 3.23 16.14
C SER A 140 -1.52 3.71 14.79
N ASN A 141 -2.04 3.10 13.74
CA ASN A 141 -1.74 3.42 12.35
C ASN A 141 -3.01 3.90 11.64
N TYR A 142 -2.98 5.11 11.08
CA TYR A 142 -4.06 5.71 10.29
C TYR A 142 -5.41 5.76 11.03
N LEU A 143 -6.33 4.82 10.80
CA LEU A 143 -7.72 4.81 11.29
C LEU A 143 -7.92 4.31 12.73
N GLN A 144 -6.83 4.19 13.50
CA GLN A 144 -6.82 3.48 14.78
C GLN A 144 -6.77 4.39 16.01
N SER A 145 -6.77 5.73 15.86
CA SER A 145 -6.56 6.64 17.00
C SER A 145 -7.71 6.56 18.01
N CYS A 146 -8.95 6.75 17.56
CA CYS A 146 -10.13 6.65 18.41
C CYS A 146 -10.30 5.25 18.99
N ALA A 147 -10.11 4.20 18.20
CA ALA A 147 -10.20 2.83 18.72
C ALA A 147 -9.19 2.58 19.85
N SER A 148 -7.94 3.04 19.68
CA SER A 148 -6.92 2.97 20.72
C SER A 148 -7.33 3.74 21.97
N ILE A 149 -7.79 4.98 21.83
CA ILE A 149 -8.20 5.83 22.96
C ILE A 149 -9.39 5.23 23.70
N ALA A 150 -10.39 4.70 22.98
CA ALA A 150 -11.57 4.08 23.59
C ALA A 150 -11.20 2.83 24.41
N ILE A 151 -10.32 1.97 23.88
CA ILE A 151 -9.80 0.80 24.60
C ILE A 151 -8.99 1.22 25.82
N ALA A 152 -8.06 2.16 25.66
CA ALA A 152 -7.21 2.69 26.73
C ALA A 152 -8.03 3.26 27.89
N ARG A 153 -9.09 4.02 27.59
CA ARG A 153 -10.02 4.54 28.61
C ARG A 153 -10.67 3.41 29.39
N LYS A 154 -11.19 2.38 28.72
CA LYS A 154 -11.82 1.23 29.41
C LYS A 154 -10.88 0.40 30.24
N ILE A 155 -9.61 0.27 29.84
CA ILE A 155 -8.60 -0.36 30.67
C ILE A 155 -8.35 0.48 31.92
N LYS A 156 -8.15 1.80 31.77
CA LYS A 156 -7.88 2.69 32.91
C LYS A 156 -9.07 2.86 33.86
N ASP A 157 -10.30 2.77 33.36
CA ASP A 157 -11.52 2.75 34.19
C ASP A 157 -11.56 1.52 35.12
N LEU A 158 -11.01 0.38 34.68
CA LEU A 158 -10.97 -0.86 35.46
C LEU A 158 -9.74 -0.97 36.35
N ASP A 159 -8.59 -0.52 35.86
CA ASP A 159 -7.33 -0.51 36.60
C ASP A 159 -6.51 0.75 36.27
N PRO A 160 -6.53 1.76 37.17
CA PRO A 160 -5.74 2.97 37.02
C PRO A 160 -4.22 2.75 37.08
N GLY A 161 -3.76 1.64 37.66
CA GLY A 161 -2.35 1.33 37.89
C GLY A 161 -1.60 0.81 36.67
N ILE A 162 -2.31 0.31 35.66
CA ILE A 162 -1.69 -0.15 34.40
C ILE A 162 -1.07 1.03 33.66
N ILE A 163 0.19 0.88 33.23
CA ILE A 163 0.84 1.88 32.37
C ILE A 163 0.40 1.66 30.93
N LEU A 164 -0.27 2.66 30.37
CA LEU A 164 -0.75 2.66 28.99
C LEU A 164 0.24 3.42 28.11
N VAL A 165 0.69 2.78 27.05
CA VAL A 165 1.55 3.39 26.04
C VAL A 165 0.94 3.28 24.65
N MET A 166 1.28 4.19 23.77
CA MET A 166 0.78 4.17 22.39
C MET A 166 1.90 4.53 21.41
N GLY A 167 1.95 3.83 20.29
CA GLY A 167 2.94 4.03 19.23
C GLY A 167 2.34 3.78 17.85
N GLY A 168 3.15 3.95 16.79
CA GLY A 168 2.70 3.82 15.39
C GLY A 168 2.63 5.15 14.65
N ASN A 169 2.15 5.13 13.41
CA ASN A 169 2.21 6.27 12.50
C ASN A 169 1.50 7.51 13.05
N ASN A 170 0.37 7.34 13.75
CA ASN A 170 -0.40 8.45 14.32
C ASN A 170 0.32 9.13 15.50
N CYS A 171 1.29 8.45 16.11
CA CYS A 171 2.10 8.95 17.23
C CYS A 171 3.32 9.76 16.76
N THR A 172 3.49 9.94 15.45
CA THR A 172 4.70 10.54 14.88
C THR A 172 4.79 12.05 15.11
N GLY A 173 5.85 12.47 15.79
CA GLY A 173 6.25 13.86 15.93
C GLY A 173 5.16 14.72 16.58
N VAL A 174 4.74 15.78 15.87
CA VAL A 174 3.75 16.73 16.40
C VAL A 174 2.39 16.07 16.67
N MET A 175 2.00 15.05 15.89
CA MET A 175 0.72 14.36 16.10
C MET A 175 0.71 13.62 17.44
N GLY A 176 1.79 12.88 17.74
CA GLY A 176 1.92 12.20 19.03
C GLY A 176 1.97 13.15 20.23
N LYS A 177 2.66 14.29 20.09
CA LYS A 177 2.68 15.33 21.14
C LYS A 177 1.29 15.87 21.43
N GLU A 178 0.45 16.01 20.42
CA GLU A 178 -0.94 16.43 20.63
C GLU A 178 -1.80 15.28 21.20
N LEU A 179 -1.66 14.05 20.72
CA LEU A 179 -2.37 12.88 21.28
C LEU A 179 -2.15 12.72 22.80
N LEU A 180 -0.92 12.99 23.26
CA LEU A 180 -0.58 12.98 24.68
C LEU A 180 -1.31 14.07 25.49
N LYS A 181 -1.51 15.26 24.92
CA LYS A 181 -2.14 16.40 25.60
C LYS A 181 -3.65 16.22 25.78
N PHE A 182 -4.34 15.60 24.82
CA PHE A 182 -5.81 15.58 24.80
C PHE A 182 -6.44 14.42 25.58
N GLY A 183 -5.84 14.06 26.71
CA GLY A 183 -6.53 13.27 27.74
C GLY A 183 -6.97 11.88 27.28
N SER A 184 -6.25 11.31 26.32
CA SER A 184 -6.21 9.86 26.25
C SER A 184 -5.61 9.39 27.57
N LYS A 185 -6.18 8.39 28.24
CA LYS A 185 -5.63 7.82 29.48
C LYS A 185 -4.25 7.15 29.23
N ILE A 186 -3.56 7.51 28.15
CA ILE A 186 -2.25 7.07 27.72
C ILE A 186 -1.21 7.84 28.52
N ASP A 187 -0.33 7.10 29.17
CA ASP A 187 0.73 7.65 30.00
C ASP A 187 1.96 7.99 29.16
N TYR A 188 2.26 7.23 28.10
CA TYR A 188 3.43 7.47 27.24
C TYR A 188 3.14 7.31 25.75
N ILE A 189 3.77 8.14 24.92
CA ILE A 189 3.72 8.08 23.47
C ILE A 189 5.12 7.79 22.90
N PHE A 190 5.23 6.79 22.03
CA PHE A 190 6.45 6.49 21.27
C PHE A 190 6.33 7.05 19.85
N SER A 191 7.29 7.88 19.46
CA SER A 191 7.36 8.52 18.14
C SER A 191 8.61 8.11 17.39
N GLY A 192 8.47 7.23 16.40
CA GLY A 192 9.58 6.75 15.57
C GLY A 192 9.66 5.22 15.56
N GLU A 193 10.87 4.71 15.32
CA GLU A 193 11.16 3.28 15.29
C GLU A 193 11.45 2.78 16.71
N ALA A 194 10.42 2.31 17.41
CA ALA A 194 10.51 1.96 18.83
C ALA A 194 11.11 0.57 19.12
N ASP A 195 11.78 -0.04 18.12
CA ASP A 195 12.26 -1.42 18.16
C ASP A 195 13.09 -1.73 19.40
N PHE A 196 13.94 -0.80 19.84
CA PHE A 196 14.80 -0.97 21.02
C PHE A 196 14.36 -0.12 22.22
N GLU A 197 13.89 1.11 21.97
CA GLU A 197 13.49 2.07 23.00
C GLU A 197 12.33 1.55 23.82
N PHE A 198 11.32 0.94 23.19
CA PHE A 198 10.15 0.44 23.91
C PHE A 198 10.48 -0.77 24.80
N PRO A 199 11.20 -1.82 24.33
CA PRO A 199 11.63 -2.91 25.21
C PRO A 199 12.54 -2.44 26.36
N ASN A 200 13.42 -1.48 26.13
CA ASN A 200 14.24 -0.88 27.20
C ASN A 200 13.37 -0.10 28.21
N PHE A 201 12.38 0.64 27.73
CA PHE A 201 11.39 1.30 28.58
C PHE A 201 10.63 0.29 29.44
N CYS A 202 10.19 -0.84 28.87
CA CYS A 202 9.51 -1.89 29.62
C CYS A 202 10.38 -2.41 30.77
N LEU A 203 11.67 -2.70 30.52
CA LEU A 203 12.58 -3.11 31.60
C LEU A 203 12.66 -2.05 32.70
N ASP A 204 12.85 -0.78 32.34
CA ASP A 204 12.96 0.30 33.31
C ASP A 204 11.71 0.40 34.20
N ILE A 205 10.52 0.31 33.61
CA ILE A 205 9.25 0.28 34.36
C ILE A 205 9.14 -0.96 35.26
N LEU A 206 9.50 -2.15 34.75
CA LEU A 206 9.44 -3.39 35.53
C LEU A 206 10.42 -3.40 36.71
N TYR A 207 11.53 -2.65 36.61
CA TYR A 207 12.47 -2.39 37.69
C TYR A 207 12.16 -1.11 38.51
N ASN A 208 10.94 -0.59 38.41
CA ASN A 208 10.45 0.58 39.17
C ASN A 208 11.29 1.86 38.97
N LYS A 209 11.88 2.04 37.79
CA LYS A 209 12.52 3.31 37.43
C LYS A 209 11.49 4.25 36.83
N ASN A 210 11.38 5.45 37.42
CA ASN A 210 10.50 6.49 36.88
C ASN A 210 11.10 7.13 35.62
N LYS A 211 10.29 7.22 34.56
CA LYS A 211 10.57 8.05 33.39
C LYS A 211 9.83 9.37 33.54
N LYS A 212 10.56 10.48 33.39
CA LYS A 212 9.98 11.83 33.47
C LYS A 212 9.35 12.27 32.14
N ASP A 213 9.84 11.77 31.02
CA ASP A 213 9.34 12.14 29.70
C ASP A 213 8.23 11.19 29.26
N HIS A 214 7.07 11.77 29.00
CA HIS A 214 5.87 11.09 28.53
C HIS A 214 5.80 11.01 26.98
N PHE A 215 6.66 11.76 26.27
CA PHE A 215 6.81 11.69 24.82
C PHE A 215 8.22 11.18 24.47
N ILE A 216 8.30 9.93 24.02
CA ILE A 216 9.57 9.25 23.75
C ILE A 216 9.84 9.31 22.24
N SER A 217 10.79 10.16 21.85
CA SER A 217 11.33 10.17 20.49
C SER A 217 12.26 8.98 20.31
N CYS A 218 11.98 8.15 19.31
CA CYS A 218 12.77 6.96 18.99
C CYS A 218 13.60 7.25 17.74
N GLU A 219 14.90 7.00 17.83
CA GLU A 219 15.78 7.19 16.69
C GLU A 219 15.60 6.06 15.68
N PRO A 220 15.81 6.31 14.38
CA PRO A 220 15.71 5.27 13.38
C PRO A 220 16.73 4.15 13.61
N VAL A 221 16.33 2.89 13.42
CA VAL A 221 17.24 1.74 13.54
C VAL A 221 18.25 1.77 12.39
N GLU A 222 19.54 1.84 12.71
CA GLU A 222 20.61 1.89 11.70
C GLU A 222 20.87 0.54 11.05
N ASP A 223 21.06 -0.52 11.86
CA ASP A 223 21.28 -1.88 11.38
C ASP A 223 20.03 -2.74 11.53
N LEU A 224 19.35 -2.99 10.40
CA LEU A 224 18.17 -3.84 10.35
C LEU A 224 18.51 -5.34 10.45
N ASN A 225 19.77 -5.75 10.27
CA ASN A 225 20.16 -7.15 10.36
C ASN A 225 20.15 -7.67 11.79
N GLY A 226 20.39 -6.79 12.77
CA GLY A 226 20.35 -7.09 14.20
C GLY A 226 18.94 -7.29 14.76
N LEU A 227 17.88 -7.00 13.99
CA LEU A 227 16.50 -7.23 14.41
C LEU A 227 16.15 -8.73 14.38
N PRO A 228 15.35 -9.22 15.34
CA PRO A 228 14.88 -10.61 15.35
C PRO A 228 13.87 -10.88 14.23
N TYR A 229 13.52 -12.15 14.03
CA TYR A 229 12.36 -12.51 13.20
C TYR A 229 11.05 -12.18 13.93
N PRO A 230 10.03 -11.61 13.26
CA PRO A 230 8.76 -11.30 13.90
C PRO A 230 8.05 -12.57 14.41
N ASP A 231 7.36 -12.46 15.55
CA ASP A 231 6.59 -13.55 16.14
C ASP A 231 5.08 -13.38 15.97
N TYR A 232 4.52 -14.05 14.96
CA TYR A 232 3.08 -14.07 14.66
C TYR A 232 2.27 -15.09 15.45
N THR A 233 2.86 -15.75 16.46
CA THR A 233 2.21 -16.89 17.14
C THR A 233 0.85 -16.53 17.75
N ASP A 234 0.71 -15.35 18.34
CA ASP A 234 -0.55 -14.96 19.01
C ASP A 234 -1.67 -14.67 18.00
N TYR A 235 -1.33 -14.14 16.82
CA TYR A 235 -2.28 -13.98 15.72
C TYR A 235 -2.92 -15.31 15.35
N PHE A 236 -2.11 -16.33 15.04
CA PHE A 236 -2.63 -17.64 14.66
C PHE A 236 -3.38 -18.34 15.79
N LYS A 237 -2.97 -18.13 17.05
CA LYS A 237 -3.70 -18.64 18.21
C LYS A 237 -5.09 -18.01 18.35
N GLN A 238 -5.21 -16.71 18.16
CA GLN A 238 -6.49 -16.02 18.23
C GLN A 238 -7.34 -16.30 16.99
N LEU A 239 -6.76 -16.28 15.79
CA LEU A 239 -7.46 -16.52 14.54
C LEU A 239 -8.24 -17.85 14.56
N LYS A 240 -7.66 -18.92 15.10
CA LYS A 240 -8.32 -20.24 15.29
C LYS A 240 -9.63 -20.19 16.08
N LYS A 241 -9.88 -19.13 16.86
CA LYS A 241 -11.09 -18.94 17.65
C LYS A 241 -12.18 -18.17 16.91
N PHE A 242 -11.81 -17.38 15.89
CA PHE A 242 -12.70 -16.40 15.25
C PHE A 242 -12.99 -16.70 13.78
N THR A 243 -12.18 -17.53 13.12
CA THR A 243 -12.46 -17.92 11.73
C THR A 243 -13.06 -19.33 11.64
N THR A 244 -14.16 -19.44 10.90
CA THR A 244 -14.64 -20.70 10.33
C THR A 244 -14.15 -20.89 8.89
N THR A 245 -13.50 -19.88 8.30
CA THR A 245 -13.01 -19.91 6.92
C THR A 245 -11.53 -20.31 6.87
N GLU A 246 -11.19 -21.15 5.89
CA GLU A 246 -9.81 -21.56 5.59
C GLU A 246 -8.97 -20.44 4.92
N GLU A 247 -9.58 -19.28 4.62
CA GLU A 247 -9.02 -18.19 3.79
C GLU A 247 -8.28 -17.09 4.58
N VAL A 248 -7.84 -17.34 5.82
CA VAL A 248 -7.09 -16.36 6.62
C VAL A 248 -5.93 -17.04 7.35
N PRO A 249 -4.73 -16.42 7.40
CA PRO A 249 -4.30 -15.24 6.66
C PRO A 249 -4.00 -15.54 5.18
N ASN A 250 -4.27 -14.57 4.30
CA ASN A 250 -3.92 -14.67 2.88
C ASN A 250 -2.49 -14.22 2.58
N SER A 251 -1.81 -13.58 3.54
CA SER A 251 -0.39 -13.25 3.42
C SER A 251 0.29 -13.11 4.78
N LEU A 252 1.58 -13.38 4.82
CA LEU A 252 2.42 -13.17 5.99
C LEU A 252 3.43 -12.05 5.72
N PRO A 253 3.46 -10.99 6.54
CA PRO A 253 4.37 -9.90 6.31
C PRO A 253 5.81 -10.28 6.64
N PHE A 254 6.75 -9.62 5.97
CA PHE A 254 8.17 -9.60 6.33
C PHE A 254 8.77 -8.25 5.93
N GLU A 255 9.93 -7.89 6.46
CA GLU A 255 10.59 -6.62 6.14
C GLU A 255 11.98 -6.89 5.60
N SER A 256 12.32 -6.27 4.46
CA SER A 256 13.68 -6.26 3.94
C SER A 256 14.34 -4.88 3.91
N SER A 257 13.57 -3.81 4.05
CA SER A 257 14.10 -2.45 4.08
C SER A 257 13.15 -1.47 4.77
N ARG A 258 13.71 -0.36 5.26
CA ARG A 258 12.98 0.79 5.79
C ARG A 258 13.35 2.04 5.02
N GLY A 259 12.37 2.93 4.85
CA GLY A 259 12.48 4.16 4.06
C GLY A 259 12.47 3.91 2.55
N CYS A 260 12.81 4.93 1.77
CA CYS A 260 12.67 4.91 0.32
C CYS A 260 13.93 5.45 -0.39
N TRP A 261 14.65 4.59 -1.12
CA TRP A 261 15.87 4.98 -1.84
C TRP A 261 15.62 6.08 -2.88
N TRP A 262 14.42 6.09 -3.48
CA TRP A 262 14.01 7.17 -4.37
C TRP A 262 13.65 8.43 -3.60
N GLY A 263 12.85 8.30 -2.53
CA GLY A 263 12.41 9.43 -1.72
C GLY A 263 13.59 10.23 -1.13
N LYS A 264 14.67 9.54 -0.74
CA LYS A 264 15.92 10.15 -0.24
C LYS A 264 16.54 11.14 -1.25
N THR A 265 16.41 10.88 -2.55
CA THR A 265 16.99 11.73 -3.61
C THR A 265 15.95 12.64 -4.27
N SER A 266 14.74 12.15 -4.47
CA SER A 266 13.63 12.86 -5.10
C SER A 266 12.29 12.46 -4.45
N HIS A 267 11.97 13.11 -3.34
CA HIS A 267 10.73 12.87 -2.60
C HIS A 267 9.51 13.15 -3.49
N CYS A 268 8.74 12.08 -3.79
CA CYS A 268 7.44 12.17 -4.46
C CYS A 268 6.53 13.12 -3.68
N ILE A 269 5.87 14.04 -4.39
CA ILE A 269 5.27 15.22 -3.73
C ILE A 269 4.13 14.89 -2.77
N PHE A 270 3.47 13.74 -2.97
CA PHE A 270 2.29 13.28 -2.24
C PHE A 270 2.59 12.34 -1.07
N SER A 271 3.84 11.88 -0.94
CA SER A 271 4.20 10.87 0.05
C SER A 271 4.38 11.50 1.44
N GLY A 272 3.66 11.02 2.45
CA GLY A 272 3.67 11.56 3.81
C GLY A 272 4.85 11.12 4.69
N TYR A 273 5.99 10.70 4.12
CA TYR A 273 7.14 10.31 4.93
C TYR A 273 7.81 11.55 5.55
N ASN A 274 8.05 11.50 6.86
CA ASN A 274 8.86 12.51 7.53
C ASN A 274 10.36 12.30 7.22
N LYS A 275 11.19 13.28 7.62
CA LYS A 275 12.64 13.27 7.38
C LYS A 275 13.34 12.03 7.95
N ASN A 276 12.87 11.50 9.08
CA ASN A 276 13.47 10.33 9.72
C ASN A 276 13.08 9.03 8.99
N SER A 277 11.85 8.97 8.48
CA SER A 277 11.28 7.80 7.81
C SER A 277 11.74 7.65 6.35
N ILE A 278 12.24 8.71 5.72
CA ILE A 278 12.66 8.66 4.31
C ILE A 278 14.07 8.08 4.14
N ASN A 279 14.87 8.03 5.20
CA ASN A 279 16.22 7.49 5.17
C ASN A 279 16.20 5.99 4.85
N TYR A 280 16.79 5.63 3.73
CA TYR A 280 16.77 4.27 3.23
C TYR A 280 17.86 3.39 3.85
N ARG A 281 17.46 2.22 4.35
CA ARG A 281 18.32 1.14 4.85
C ARG A 281 17.71 -0.20 4.47
N GLN A 282 18.53 -1.23 4.29
CA GLN A 282 18.08 -2.56 3.90
C GLN A 282 18.82 -3.63 4.70
N LYS A 283 18.17 -4.78 4.89
CA LYS A 283 18.79 -6.01 5.37
C LYS A 283 19.66 -6.64 4.28
N ASP A 284 20.59 -7.48 4.68
CA ASP A 284 21.37 -8.29 3.75
C ASP A 284 20.46 -9.29 3.00
N PRO A 285 20.63 -9.49 1.68
CA PRO A 285 19.80 -10.43 0.91
C PRO A 285 19.78 -11.85 1.49
N GLU A 286 20.91 -12.32 2.01
CA GLU A 286 21.01 -13.65 2.63
C GLU A 286 20.24 -13.72 3.96
N ARG A 287 20.23 -12.63 4.73
CA ARG A 287 19.45 -12.51 5.98
C ARG A 287 17.95 -12.49 5.68
N VAL A 288 17.51 -11.81 4.61
CA VAL A 288 16.11 -11.82 4.14
C VAL A 288 15.71 -13.21 3.65
N LYS A 289 16.56 -13.88 2.88
CA LYS A 289 16.32 -15.26 2.42
C LYS A 289 16.05 -16.20 3.59
N ARG A 290 16.88 -16.15 4.64
CA ARG A 290 16.68 -16.96 5.86
C ARG A 290 15.38 -16.62 6.59
N GLU A 291 15.01 -15.33 6.66
CA GLU A 291 13.77 -14.88 7.27
C GLU A 291 12.53 -15.43 6.55
N ILE A 292 12.47 -15.30 5.22
CA ILE A 292 11.37 -15.82 4.40
C ILE A 292 11.22 -17.33 4.62
N ILE A 293 12.32 -18.09 4.55
CA ILE A 293 12.31 -19.54 4.74
C ILE A 293 11.85 -19.91 6.16
N TYR A 294 12.35 -19.22 7.19
CA TYR A 294 11.95 -19.44 8.58
C TYR A 294 10.46 -19.17 8.80
N LEU A 295 9.96 -18.02 8.35
CA LEU A 295 8.57 -17.61 8.52
C LEU A 295 7.63 -18.57 7.79
N TYR A 296 7.96 -18.94 6.55
CA TYR A 296 7.20 -19.95 5.81
C TYR A 296 7.19 -21.29 6.54
N ASN A 297 8.34 -21.79 7.00
CA ASN A 297 8.41 -23.08 7.68
C ASN A 297 7.65 -23.10 9.00
N LYS A 298 7.61 -21.98 9.73
CA LYS A 298 6.91 -21.87 11.01
C LYS A 298 5.39 -21.75 10.86
N TYR A 299 4.92 -20.96 9.90
CA TYR A 299 3.49 -20.58 9.81
C TYR A 299 2.75 -21.16 8.61
N LYS A 300 3.46 -21.67 7.59
CA LYS A 300 2.91 -22.34 6.40
C LYS A 300 1.90 -21.51 5.60
N VAL A 301 2.05 -20.20 5.61
CA VAL A 301 1.25 -19.29 4.76
C VAL A 301 1.84 -19.28 3.35
N PRO A 302 1.05 -19.53 2.28
CA PRO A 302 1.57 -19.66 0.92
C PRO A 302 1.99 -18.33 0.28
N THR A 303 1.70 -17.20 0.90
CA THR A 303 2.06 -15.88 0.37
C THR A 303 2.82 -15.06 1.40
N MET A 304 3.98 -14.52 1.01
CA MET A 304 4.75 -13.56 1.79
C MET A 304 4.57 -12.16 1.21
N CYS A 305 4.42 -11.15 2.06
CA CYS A 305 4.25 -9.75 1.62
C CYS A 305 5.29 -8.84 2.28
N ALA A 306 6.10 -8.16 1.48
CA ALA A 306 7.07 -7.22 2.01
C ALA A 306 6.35 -5.97 2.57
N THR A 307 6.72 -5.52 3.77
CA THR A 307 6.25 -4.26 4.35
C THR A 307 7.06 -3.05 3.86
N ASP A 308 8.05 -3.29 3.01
CA ASP A 308 8.90 -2.31 2.37
C ASP A 308 8.09 -1.30 1.55
N THR A 309 8.43 -0.02 1.68
CA THR A 309 7.83 1.06 0.86
C THR A 309 8.29 1.01 -0.60
N ILE A 310 9.40 0.32 -0.85
CA ILE A 310 9.99 0.10 -2.16
C ILE A 310 11.01 -1.03 -2.06
N MET A 311 10.95 -1.99 -2.98
CA MET A 311 11.90 -3.09 -3.04
C MET A 311 13.35 -2.57 -3.21
N PRO A 312 14.32 -3.17 -2.52
CA PRO A 312 15.74 -2.92 -2.77
C PRO A 312 16.16 -3.18 -4.21
N GLN A 313 16.94 -2.26 -4.80
CA GLN A 313 17.29 -2.30 -6.23
C GLN A 313 18.12 -3.53 -6.62
N ASN A 314 18.89 -4.09 -5.69
CA ASN A 314 19.77 -5.23 -5.92
C ASN A 314 19.08 -6.59 -5.71
N PHE A 315 17.83 -6.62 -5.23
CA PHE A 315 17.17 -7.88 -4.83
C PHE A 315 16.81 -8.83 -5.97
N PRO A 316 16.37 -8.38 -7.16
CA PRO A 316 16.20 -9.29 -8.30
C PRO A 316 17.46 -10.14 -8.52
N ARG A 317 18.64 -9.50 -8.51
CA ARG A 317 19.92 -10.15 -8.73
C ARG A 317 20.50 -10.86 -7.50
N LEU A 318 20.31 -10.36 -6.28
CA LEU A 318 21.02 -10.88 -5.09
C LEU A 318 20.17 -11.72 -4.15
N LEU A 319 18.85 -11.48 -4.11
CA LEU A 319 17.91 -12.28 -3.34
C LEU A 319 17.28 -13.35 -4.24
N PHE A 320 16.53 -12.93 -5.27
CA PHE A 320 15.72 -13.85 -6.07
C PHE A 320 16.57 -14.81 -6.92
N SER A 321 17.74 -14.41 -7.41
CA SER A 321 18.62 -15.39 -8.09
C SER A 321 19.09 -16.56 -7.21
N ARG A 322 19.00 -16.43 -5.88
CA ARG A 322 19.50 -17.40 -4.89
C ARG A 322 18.43 -17.95 -3.95
N LEU A 323 17.22 -17.40 -4.02
CA LEU A 323 16.10 -17.81 -3.19
C LEU A 323 15.64 -19.17 -3.67
N LYS A 324 16.17 -20.26 -3.11
CA LYS A 324 15.60 -21.59 -3.31
C LYS A 324 14.26 -21.67 -2.57
N LYS A 325 13.19 -21.25 -3.24
CA LYS A 325 11.86 -21.14 -2.65
C LYS A 325 11.42 -22.50 -2.08
N PRO A 326 10.93 -22.57 -0.82
CA PRO A 326 10.32 -23.79 -0.30
C PRO A 326 9.14 -24.26 -1.16
N GLU A 327 8.97 -25.58 -1.27
CA GLU A 327 7.75 -26.16 -1.85
C GLU A 327 6.53 -25.70 -1.05
N GLY A 328 5.48 -25.24 -1.75
CA GLY A 328 4.26 -24.70 -1.15
C GLY A 328 4.30 -23.24 -0.71
N LEU A 329 5.45 -22.55 -0.76
CA LEU A 329 5.43 -21.09 -0.79
C LEU A 329 5.01 -20.71 -2.21
N GLU A 330 3.87 -20.09 -2.42
CA GLU A 330 3.31 -19.81 -3.75
C GLU A 330 3.78 -18.47 -4.28
N ASN A 331 3.69 -17.41 -3.47
CA ASN A 331 3.91 -16.04 -3.91
C ASN A 331 4.74 -15.19 -2.92
N ILE A 332 5.45 -14.19 -3.48
CA ILE A 332 6.17 -13.16 -2.73
C ILE A 332 5.82 -11.80 -3.34
N ILE A 333 5.16 -10.96 -2.55
CA ILE A 333 4.64 -9.65 -2.98
C ILE A 333 5.60 -8.54 -2.54
N TYR A 334 5.88 -7.63 -3.46
CA TYR A 334 6.67 -6.42 -3.22
C TYR A 334 6.00 -5.19 -3.82
N GLU A 335 6.17 -4.05 -3.15
CA GLU A 335 6.04 -2.73 -3.79
C GLU A 335 7.28 -2.41 -4.61
N VAL A 336 7.09 -2.07 -5.88
CA VAL A 336 8.17 -1.80 -6.83
C VAL A 336 7.96 -0.47 -7.54
N ARG A 337 9.08 0.11 -7.97
CA ARG A 337 9.07 1.12 -9.02
C ARG A 337 9.18 0.40 -10.38
N PRO A 338 8.46 0.82 -11.43
CA PRO A 338 8.40 0.14 -12.73
C PRO A 338 9.68 0.34 -13.59
N ASN A 339 10.86 0.29 -12.98
CA ASN A 339 12.16 0.41 -13.63
C ASN A 339 12.95 -0.92 -13.70
N LEU A 340 12.33 -2.05 -13.35
CA LEU A 340 12.92 -3.39 -13.41
C LEU A 340 13.08 -3.87 -14.86
N SER A 341 14.20 -4.49 -15.22
CA SER A 341 14.39 -5.05 -16.57
C SER A 341 13.54 -6.31 -16.79
N TYR A 342 13.47 -6.79 -18.04
CA TYR A 342 12.80 -8.07 -18.32
C TYR A 342 13.48 -9.21 -17.56
N GLU A 343 14.81 -9.22 -17.51
CA GLU A 343 15.62 -10.23 -16.82
C GLU A 343 15.43 -10.19 -15.29
N ASP A 344 15.28 -9.00 -14.71
CA ASP A 344 14.92 -8.86 -13.29
C ASP A 344 13.56 -9.51 -13.01
N LEU A 345 12.54 -9.16 -13.81
CA LEU A 345 11.20 -9.71 -13.69
C LEU A 345 11.17 -11.22 -13.93
N TYR A 346 11.92 -11.71 -14.92
CA TYR A 346 12.07 -13.13 -15.20
C TYR A 346 12.66 -13.87 -13.99
N THR A 347 13.76 -13.35 -13.42
CA THR A 347 14.42 -13.93 -12.25
C THR A 347 13.46 -13.99 -11.05
N MET A 348 12.69 -12.93 -10.84
CA MET A 348 11.67 -12.87 -9.79
C MET A 348 10.54 -13.90 -10.05
N ARG A 349 10.05 -13.99 -11.28
CA ARG A 349 8.98 -14.92 -11.68
C ARG A 349 9.36 -16.38 -11.48
N MET A 350 10.61 -16.73 -11.77
CA MET A 350 11.15 -18.08 -11.54
C MET A 350 11.21 -18.46 -10.06
N GLN A 351 11.21 -17.48 -9.15
CA GLN A 351 11.09 -17.70 -7.72
C GLN A 351 9.68 -17.47 -7.17
N GLY A 352 8.66 -17.56 -8.02
CA GLY A 352 7.28 -17.52 -7.58
C GLY A 352 6.70 -16.13 -7.34
N VAL A 353 7.39 -15.04 -7.72
CA VAL A 353 6.73 -13.73 -7.77
C VAL A 353 5.70 -13.78 -8.90
N SER A 354 4.42 -13.86 -8.55
CA SER A 354 3.30 -13.81 -9.50
C SER A 354 2.55 -12.49 -9.45
N PHE A 355 2.89 -11.62 -8.51
CA PHE A 355 2.14 -10.39 -8.24
C PHE A 355 3.07 -9.26 -7.78
N LEU A 356 2.87 -8.05 -8.30
CA LEU A 356 3.62 -6.85 -7.93
C LEU A 356 2.69 -5.64 -7.70
N ASN A 357 2.96 -4.88 -6.65
CA ASN A 357 2.38 -3.55 -6.47
C ASN A 357 3.31 -2.53 -7.13
N ALA A 358 2.89 -1.89 -8.21
CA ALA A 358 3.74 -0.99 -8.98
C ALA A 358 3.30 0.47 -8.83
N GLY A 359 4.23 1.32 -8.41
CA GLY A 359 4.04 2.78 -8.44
C GLY A 359 4.12 3.32 -9.87
N ILE A 360 3.06 3.19 -10.67
CA ILE A 360 2.97 3.76 -12.02
C ILE A 360 2.38 5.18 -11.97
N GLU A 361 1.32 5.38 -11.18
CA GLU A 361 0.58 6.63 -10.90
C GLU A 361 -0.09 7.29 -12.11
N THR A 362 0.56 7.40 -13.26
CA THR A 362 -0.02 8.08 -14.44
C THR A 362 0.75 7.71 -15.70
N LEU A 363 0.11 7.93 -16.86
CA LEU A 363 0.66 7.65 -18.20
C LEU A 363 0.89 8.96 -18.99
N SER A 364 1.38 9.99 -18.28
CA SER A 364 1.79 11.28 -18.82
C SER A 364 3.15 11.68 -18.25
N ASP A 365 4.15 11.86 -19.12
CA ASP A 365 5.51 12.28 -18.72
C ASP A 365 5.51 13.62 -17.98
N ILE A 366 4.60 14.53 -18.35
CA ILE A 366 4.44 15.83 -17.68
C ILE A 366 3.97 15.64 -16.24
N LEU A 367 2.96 14.80 -16.02
CA LEU A 367 2.44 14.52 -14.69
C LEU A 367 3.43 13.71 -13.84
N LEU A 368 4.10 12.70 -14.41
CA LEU A 368 5.17 11.94 -13.77
C LEU A 368 6.31 12.85 -13.29
N LYS A 369 6.68 13.86 -14.09
CA LYS A 369 7.65 14.88 -13.71
C LYS A 369 7.14 15.78 -12.58
N LYS A 370 5.89 16.24 -12.64
CA LYS A 370 5.26 17.08 -11.59
C LYS A 370 5.24 16.39 -10.24
N ILE A 371 4.86 15.11 -10.19
CA ILE A 371 4.82 14.32 -8.95
C ILE A 371 6.20 13.79 -8.52
N ARG A 372 7.24 14.06 -9.32
CA ARG A 372 8.62 13.57 -9.12
C ARG A 372 8.68 12.06 -9.02
N LYS A 373 7.91 11.36 -9.87
CA LYS A 373 7.93 9.91 -9.90
C LYS A 373 9.24 9.40 -10.44
N GLY A 374 9.82 10.09 -11.44
CA GLY A 374 11.11 9.76 -12.06
C GLY A 374 11.11 8.50 -12.93
N THR A 375 9.94 8.13 -13.44
CA THR A 375 9.75 7.18 -14.54
C THR A 375 9.10 7.94 -15.71
N LYS A 376 9.05 7.31 -16.89
CA LYS A 376 8.31 7.82 -18.05
C LYS A 376 7.25 6.83 -18.51
N THR A 377 6.32 7.34 -19.31
CA THR A 377 5.15 6.62 -19.83
C THR A 377 5.55 5.34 -20.55
N LEU A 378 6.45 5.40 -21.53
CA LEU A 378 6.87 4.19 -22.25
C LEU A 378 7.64 3.19 -21.38
N GLU A 379 8.33 3.64 -20.33
CA GLU A 379 9.00 2.73 -19.38
C GLU A 379 7.98 1.98 -18.52
N ASN A 380 6.93 2.67 -18.07
CA ASN A 380 5.79 2.08 -17.36
C ASN A 380 5.02 1.09 -18.26
N LEU A 381 4.76 1.45 -19.52
CA LEU A 381 4.08 0.56 -20.47
C LEU A 381 4.91 -0.67 -20.83
N ARG A 382 6.22 -0.50 -21.02
CA ARG A 382 7.15 -1.63 -21.18
C ARG A 382 7.11 -2.54 -19.96
N PHE A 383 7.14 -1.99 -18.74
CA PHE A 383 7.02 -2.79 -17.51
C PHE A 383 5.71 -3.60 -17.47
N LEU A 384 4.56 -2.99 -17.77
CA LEU A 384 3.27 -3.70 -17.82
C LEU A 384 3.26 -4.82 -18.87
N ARG A 385 3.83 -4.56 -20.05
CA ARG A 385 3.96 -5.53 -21.14
C ARG A 385 4.88 -6.70 -20.75
N ASP A 386 6.03 -6.40 -20.13
CA ASP A 386 7.00 -7.41 -19.68
C ASP A 386 6.40 -8.29 -18.57
N CYS A 387 5.74 -7.69 -17.57
CA CYS A 387 5.01 -8.42 -16.53
C CYS A 387 3.95 -9.34 -17.14
N ARG A 388 3.13 -8.83 -18.07
CA ARG A 388 2.11 -9.64 -18.74
C ARG A 388 2.72 -10.78 -19.56
N SER A 389 3.85 -10.56 -20.21
CA SER A 389 4.59 -11.60 -20.97
C SER A 389 5.08 -12.75 -20.07
N LEU A 390 5.34 -12.45 -18.80
CA LEU A 390 5.81 -13.39 -17.78
C LEU A 390 4.67 -13.96 -16.91
N GLY A 391 3.43 -13.53 -17.14
CA GLY A 391 2.28 -13.90 -16.30
C GLY A 391 2.38 -13.34 -14.87
N ILE A 392 2.95 -12.16 -14.70
CA ILE A 392 2.98 -11.41 -13.44
C ILE A 392 1.81 -10.44 -13.42
N GLU A 393 0.95 -10.56 -12.42
CA GLU A 393 -0.11 -9.60 -12.13
C GLU A 393 0.47 -8.31 -11.53
N VAL A 394 -0.07 -7.16 -11.92
CA VAL A 394 0.38 -5.85 -11.49
C VAL A 394 -0.82 -5.06 -10.97
N ILE A 395 -0.79 -4.77 -9.67
CA ILE A 395 -1.69 -3.78 -9.08
C ILE A 395 -1.02 -2.41 -9.11
N TRP A 396 -1.73 -1.43 -9.64
CA TRP A 396 -1.29 -0.04 -9.62
C TRP A 396 -2.48 0.91 -9.55
N GLY A 397 -2.31 2.01 -8.84
CA GLY A 397 -3.29 3.10 -8.79
C GLY A 397 -2.99 4.16 -9.82
N PHE A 398 -4.04 4.77 -10.37
CA PHE A 398 -3.92 6.01 -11.13
C PHE A 398 -4.18 7.20 -10.22
N LEU A 399 -3.30 8.19 -10.27
CA LEU A 399 -3.30 9.36 -9.42
C LEU A 399 -3.82 10.58 -10.22
N CYS A 400 -5.01 11.05 -9.85
CA CYS A 400 -5.64 12.24 -10.39
C CYS A 400 -5.47 13.43 -9.44
N GLY A 401 -5.81 14.65 -9.90
CA GLY A 401 -5.79 15.84 -9.07
C GLY A 401 -4.41 16.35 -8.71
N VAL A 402 -3.42 16.14 -9.58
CA VAL A 402 -2.05 16.66 -9.43
C VAL A 402 -2.08 18.19 -9.51
N PRO A 403 -1.46 18.92 -8.56
CA PRO A 403 -1.40 20.37 -8.64
C PRO A 403 -0.82 20.88 -9.97
N GLY A 404 -1.62 21.70 -10.66
CA GLY A 404 -1.29 22.26 -11.96
C GLY A 404 -1.40 21.28 -13.13
N GLU A 405 -2.19 20.21 -13.01
CA GLU A 405 -2.66 19.45 -14.16
C GLU A 405 -3.67 20.25 -15.01
N MET A 406 -3.87 19.81 -16.24
CA MET A 406 -4.70 20.46 -17.27
C MET A 406 -5.46 19.37 -18.04
N GLU A 407 -6.60 19.71 -18.62
CA GLU A 407 -7.42 18.79 -19.42
C GLU A 407 -6.62 18.08 -20.52
N VAL A 408 -5.75 18.82 -21.23
CA VAL A 408 -4.87 18.27 -22.28
C VAL A 408 -4.02 17.08 -21.81
N HIS A 409 -3.59 17.05 -20.54
CA HIS A 409 -2.83 15.90 -20.03
C HIS A 409 -3.68 14.63 -19.97
N TYR A 410 -4.97 14.76 -19.65
CA TYR A 410 -5.91 13.65 -19.63
C TYR A 410 -6.30 13.24 -21.06
N GLU A 411 -6.54 14.20 -21.95
CA GLU A 411 -6.80 13.91 -23.37
C GLU A 411 -5.66 13.11 -24.01
N GLU A 412 -4.40 13.46 -23.72
CA GLU A 412 -3.22 12.73 -24.17
C GLU A 412 -3.19 11.28 -23.68
N ILE A 413 -3.72 11.01 -22.47
CA ILE A 413 -3.81 9.66 -21.91
C ILE A 413 -4.98 8.92 -22.55
N MET A 414 -6.15 9.56 -22.67
CA MET A 414 -7.35 8.99 -23.30
C MET A 414 -7.08 8.52 -24.73
N LYS A 415 -6.30 9.28 -25.51
CA LYS A 415 -5.86 8.90 -26.86
C LYS A 415 -4.99 7.63 -26.90
N LYS A 416 -4.26 7.32 -25.83
CA LYS A 416 -3.39 6.13 -25.73
C LYS A 416 -4.16 4.87 -25.33
N ILE A 417 -5.20 5.00 -24.51
CA ILE A 417 -5.90 3.85 -23.90
C ILE A 417 -6.34 2.78 -24.91
N PRO A 418 -6.91 3.10 -26.09
CA PRO A 418 -7.28 2.08 -27.08
C PRO A 418 -6.10 1.16 -27.46
N PHE A 419 -4.90 1.73 -27.63
CA PHE A 419 -3.68 1.03 -28.02
C PHE A 419 -3.15 0.10 -26.93
N ILE A 420 -3.35 0.47 -25.66
CA ILE A 420 -2.78 -0.22 -24.49
C ILE A 420 -3.83 -1.01 -23.69
N SER A 421 -5.05 -1.16 -24.21
CA SER A 421 -6.17 -1.84 -23.52
C SER A 421 -5.87 -3.31 -23.16
N HIS A 422 -4.92 -3.94 -23.84
CA HIS A 422 -4.36 -5.26 -23.53
C HIS A 422 -3.26 -5.22 -22.45
N LEU A 423 -2.92 -4.09 -21.87
CA LEU A 423 -2.05 -4.01 -20.70
C LEU A 423 -2.90 -3.88 -19.43
N GLN A 424 -2.36 -4.28 -18.28
CA GLN A 424 -3.12 -4.35 -17.03
C GLN A 424 -3.62 -2.95 -16.64
N PRO A 425 -4.95 -2.74 -16.49
CA PRO A 425 -5.52 -1.45 -16.15
C PRO A 425 -5.13 -1.05 -14.72
N PRO A 426 -5.21 0.25 -14.36
CA PRO A 426 -5.11 0.63 -12.97
C PRO A 426 -6.25 -0.01 -12.18
N THR A 427 -5.99 -0.48 -10.96
CA THR A 427 -7.01 -1.09 -10.10
C THR A 427 -7.88 -0.03 -9.39
N SER A 428 -7.39 1.20 -9.31
CA SER A 428 -8.07 2.31 -8.65
C SER A 428 -7.76 3.64 -9.30
N LEU A 429 -8.71 4.57 -9.19
CA LEU A 429 -8.53 6.00 -9.48
C LEU A 429 -8.55 6.74 -8.15
N ASN A 430 -7.45 7.41 -7.81
CA ASN A 430 -7.30 8.11 -6.53
C ASN A 430 -6.95 9.57 -6.78
N SER A 431 -7.70 10.49 -6.18
CA SER A 431 -7.32 11.90 -6.15
C SER A 431 -6.20 12.11 -5.12
N ILE A 432 -5.23 12.98 -5.44
CA ILE A 432 -4.19 13.37 -4.49
C ILE A 432 -4.81 13.93 -3.22
N ILE A 433 -4.36 13.39 -2.10
CA ILE A 433 -4.64 13.92 -0.77
C ILE A 433 -3.34 14.46 -0.21
N ILE A 434 -3.43 15.65 0.39
CA ILE A 434 -2.25 16.29 0.99
C ILE A 434 -1.99 15.61 2.32
N GLN A 435 -0.97 14.76 2.36
CA GLN A 435 -0.55 14.07 3.58
C GLN A 435 0.42 14.95 4.37
N ARG A 436 0.33 14.93 5.70
CA ARG A 436 1.31 15.54 6.59
C ARG A 436 2.70 15.02 6.26
N PHE A 437 3.69 15.90 6.39
CA PHE A 437 5.10 15.66 6.04
C PHE A 437 5.43 15.52 4.55
N SER A 438 4.43 15.41 3.68
CA SER A 438 4.66 15.43 2.23
C SER A 438 5.18 16.79 1.75
N PRO A 439 5.88 16.85 0.61
CA PRO A 439 6.24 18.13 -0.02
C PRO A 439 5.03 19.05 -0.26
N LEU A 440 3.86 18.50 -0.60
CA LEU A 440 2.62 19.28 -0.74
C LEU A 440 2.24 19.98 0.57
N PHE A 441 2.40 19.32 1.71
CA PHE A 441 2.12 19.88 3.03
C PHE A 441 3.21 20.83 3.52
N ASN A 442 4.48 20.46 3.36
CA ASN A 442 5.62 21.21 3.90
C ASN A 442 5.96 22.46 3.07
N LYS A 443 5.64 22.47 1.78
CA LYS A 443 5.95 23.57 0.85
C LYS A 443 4.75 23.93 -0.04
N PRO A 444 3.57 24.26 0.55
CA PRO A 444 2.32 24.42 -0.21
C PRO A 444 2.39 25.56 -1.24
N SER A 445 3.12 26.63 -0.94
CA SER A 445 3.28 27.78 -1.84
C SER A 445 3.95 27.42 -3.18
N VAL A 446 4.89 26.47 -3.18
CA VAL A 446 5.57 25.97 -4.39
C VAL A 446 4.56 25.33 -5.35
N PHE A 447 3.51 24.73 -4.82
CA PHE A 447 2.45 24.05 -5.57
C PHE A 447 1.20 24.92 -5.75
N LYS A 448 1.27 26.21 -5.39
CA LYS A 448 0.15 27.17 -5.41
C LYS A 448 -1.05 26.72 -4.56
N ILE A 449 -0.81 25.95 -3.51
CA ILE A 449 -1.84 25.48 -2.58
C ILE A 449 -2.16 26.60 -1.59
N ARG A 450 -3.44 26.94 -1.47
CA ARG A 450 -3.99 27.93 -0.55
C ARG A 450 -4.97 27.25 0.42
N ASN A 451 -5.32 27.94 1.50
CA ASN A 451 -6.32 27.49 2.46
C ASN A 451 -6.08 26.06 2.98
N LEU A 452 -4.80 25.70 3.18
CA LEU A 452 -4.42 24.38 3.64
C LEU A 452 -4.99 24.15 5.05
N LYS A 453 -5.86 23.17 5.17
CA LYS A 453 -6.54 22.83 6.42
C LYS A 453 -6.75 21.33 6.54
N PRO A 454 -6.89 20.78 7.77
CA PRO A 454 -7.27 19.38 7.95
C PRO A 454 -8.52 19.04 7.14
N LEU A 455 -8.62 17.79 6.68
CA LEU A 455 -9.88 17.31 6.11
C LEU A 455 -11.02 17.61 7.08
N LYS A 456 -12.17 18.03 6.54
CA LYS A 456 -13.36 18.42 7.32
C LYS A 456 -13.76 17.38 8.38
N TRP A 457 -13.47 16.10 8.13
CA TRP A 457 -13.73 14.97 9.02
C TRP A 457 -13.11 15.14 10.41
N TYR A 458 -11.90 15.71 10.50
CA TYR A 458 -11.25 15.92 11.79
C TYR A 458 -12.08 16.84 12.71
N LYS A 459 -12.89 17.75 12.16
CA LYS A 459 -13.77 18.64 12.92
C LYS A 459 -14.97 17.90 13.51
N LEU A 460 -15.46 16.87 12.82
CA LEU A 460 -16.61 16.07 13.24
C LEU A 460 -16.21 14.98 14.25
N LEU A 461 -15.00 14.43 14.11
CA LEU A 461 -14.60 13.22 14.83
C LEU A 461 -13.78 13.50 16.08
N PHE A 462 -13.07 14.62 16.13
CA PHE A 462 -12.25 15.00 17.29
C PHE A 462 -12.87 16.20 18.01
N PRO A 463 -12.68 16.31 19.33
CA PRO A 463 -13.26 17.41 20.10
C PRO A 463 -12.82 18.78 19.61
N ASP A 464 -13.63 19.80 19.94
CA ASP A 464 -13.38 21.17 19.54
C ASP A 464 -12.37 21.86 20.45
N TYR A 465 -11.11 21.47 20.31
CA TYR A 465 -9.98 22.08 21.01
C TYR A 465 -9.37 23.27 20.23
N GLY A 466 -10.10 23.81 19.25
CA GLY A 466 -9.62 24.85 18.35
C GLY A 466 -8.82 24.34 17.14
N ASP A 467 -8.82 25.13 16.07
CA ASP A 467 -8.30 24.72 14.76
C ASP A 467 -6.80 24.44 14.75
N SER A 468 -6.03 25.16 15.59
CA SER A 468 -4.58 25.00 15.72
C SER A 468 -4.19 23.60 16.21
N ILE A 469 -4.93 23.08 17.20
CA ILE A 469 -4.73 21.76 17.77
C ILE A 469 -5.12 20.68 16.77
N ARG A 470 -6.32 20.81 16.18
CA ARG A 470 -6.81 19.89 15.16
C ARG A 470 -5.85 19.77 13.98
N SER A 471 -5.28 20.91 13.56
CA SER A 471 -4.23 20.93 12.55
C SER A 471 -3.04 20.08 12.94
N ARG A 472 -2.53 20.20 14.17
CA ARG A 472 -1.38 19.43 14.64
C ARG A 472 -1.65 17.92 14.82
N LEU A 473 -2.90 17.52 15.09
CA LEU A 473 -3.34 16.12 15.14
C LEU A 473 -3.51 15.49 13.75
N ALA A 474 -3.99 16.25 12.77
CA ALA A 474 -4.39 15.72 11.48
C ALA A 474 -3.21 15.20 10.66
N PHE A 475 -3.41 14.06 10.01
CA PHE A 475 -2.50 13.53 8.99
C PHE A 475 -2.95 13.92 7.57
N TYR A 476 -4.26 13.97 7.31
CA TYR A 476 -4.79 14.33 5.99
C TYR A 476 -5.31 15.76 5.92
N PHE A 477 -4.97 16.46 4.84
CA PHE A 477 -5.28 17.86 4.58
C PHE A 477 -5.95 18.04 3.21
N GLU A 478 -6.73 19.11 3.10
CA GLU A 478 -7.27 19.66 1.86
C GLU A 478 -6.74 21.08 1.65
N GLY A 479 -6.76 21.52 0.39
CA GLY A 479 -6.36 22.88 0.01
C GLY A 479 -6.85 23.24 -1.39
N ASP A 480 -6.81 24.53 -1.68
CA ASP A 480 -7.24 25.10 -2.95
C ASP A 480 -6.04 25.25 -3.89
N TYR A 481 -6.12 24.63 -5.06
CA TYR A 481 -5.10 24.73 -6.10
C TYR A 481 -5.72 24.38 -7.48
N PRO A 482 -5.11 24.85 -8.59
CA PRO A 482 -5.55 24.47 -9.92
C PRO A 482 -5.47 22.96 -10.14
N ASN A 483 -6.61 22.36 -10.46
CA ASN A 483 -6.80 20.92 -10.64
C ASN A 483 -7.91 20.72 -11.68
N ALA A 484 -7.54 20.23 -12.87
CA ALA A 484 -8.46 20.03 -13.98
C ALA A 484 -9.47 18.91 -13.71
N PHE A 485 -9.12 17.90 -12.91
CA PHE A 485 -10.00 16.78 -12.57
C PHE A 485 -11.14 17.16 -11.59
N ARG A 486 -11.25 18.43 -11.19
CA ARG A 486 -12.46 18.95 -10.50
C ARG A 486 -13.61 19.23 -11.47
N ASP A 487 -13.32 19.31 -12.78
CA ASP A 487 -14.34 19.41 -13.80
C ASP A 487 -15.09 18.08 -13.92
N ARG A 488 -16.42 18.11 -13.71
CA ARG A 488 -17.23 16.88 -13.65
C ARG A 488 -17.32 16.17 -15.00
N ASP A 489 -17.27 16.91 -16.10
CA ASP A 489 -17.36 16.31 -17.43
C ASP A 489 -16.07 15.56 -17.75
N LEU A 490 -14.92 16.16 -17.45
CA LEU A 490 -13.63 15.48 -17.56
C LEU A 490 -13.53 14.27 -16.63
N GLU A 491 -13.89 14.43 -15.35
CA GLU A 491 -13.90 13.35 -14.36
C GLU A 491 -14.75 12.17 -14.84
N ASN A 492 -15.98 12.43 -15.28
CA ASN A 492 -16.91 11.40 -15.76
C ASN A 492 -16.38 10.70 -17.02
N LYS A 493 -15.91 11.45 -18.01
CA LYS A 493 -15.33 10.88 -19.25
C LYS A 493 -14.15 9.98 -18.95
N PHE A 494 -13.22 10.46 -18.13
CA PHE A 494 -12.00 9.72 -17.79
C PHE A 494 -12.31 8.48 -16.94
N THR A 495 -13.17 8.63 -15.92
CA THR A 495 -13.59 7.53 -15.05
C THR A 495 -14.32 6.44 -15.83
N THR A 496 -15.20 6.82 -16.77
CA THR A 496 -15.90 5.86 -17.65
C THR A 496 -14.90 5.10 -18.51
N LEU A 497 -13.94 5.80 -19.14
CA LEU A 497 -12.94 5.16 -19.99
C LEU A 497 -12.04 4.17 -19.24
N ILE A 498 -11.62 4.52 -18.02
CA ILE A 498 -10.86 3.61 -17.16
C ILE A 498 -11.73 2.44 -16.69
N GLY A 499 -12.99 2.68 -16.35
CA GLY A 499 -13.96 1.64 -16.01
C GLY A 499 -14.17 0.64 -17.16
N ASP A 500 -14.28 1.12 -18.40
CA ASP A 500 -14.37 0.26 -19.59
C ASP A 500 -13.11 -0.58 -19.80
N TRP A 501 -11.94 0.00 -19.54
CA TRP A 501 -10.67 -0.73 -19.59
C TRP A 501 -10.62 -1.83 -18.50
N GLN A 502 -11.00 -1.51 -17.27
CA GLN A 502 -11.12 -2.48 -16.17
C GLN A 502 -12.13 -3.60 -16.47
N GLU A 503 -13.30 -3.26 -17.01
CA GLU A 503 -14.35 -4.24 -17.33
C GLU A 503 -13.91 -5.20 -18.44
N SER A 504 -13.18 -4.69 -19.45
CA SER A 504 -12.63 -5.54 -20.51
C SER A 504 -11.69 -6.63 -19.99
N TRP A 505 -11.14 -6.46 -18.79
CA TRP A 505 -10.21 -7.40 -18.15
C TRP A 505 -10.88 -8.48 -17.29
N LYS A 506 -12.16 -8.35 -16.91
CA LYS A 506 -12.80 -9.29 -15.98
C LYS A 506 -13.15 -10.65 -16.58
N SER A 507 -13.49 -10.70 -17.86
CA SER A 507 -13.93 -11.95 -18.53
C SER A 507 -12.83 -12.56 -19.40
N ASN A 508 -12.38 -11.82 -20.42
CA ASN A 508 -11.34 -12.27 -21.33
C ASN A 508 -10.48 -11.06 -21.73
N PRO A 509 -9.36 -10.82 -21.03
CA PRO A 509 -8.52 -9.65 -21.27
C PRO A 509 -8.15 -9.49 -22.74
N PRO A 510 -8.21 -8.27 -23.31
CA PRO A 510 -7.75 -8.03 -24.68
C PRO A 510 -6.33 -8.52 -24.88
N LEU A 511 -6.03 -9.06 -26.06
CA LEU A 511 -4.76 -9.65 -26.44
C LEU A 511 -4.12 -8.82 -27.54
N LEU A 512 -2.81 -8.70 -27.48
CA LEU A 512 -1.96 -8.28 -28.60
C LEU A 512 -0.68 -9.14 -28.54
N HIS A 513 -0.81 -10.37 -29.00
CA HIS A 513 0.16 -11.43 -28.72
C HIS A 513 0.81 -11.93 -30.00
N LEU A 514 2.13 -12.14 -29.96
CA LEU A 514 2.86 -12.80 -31.03
C LEU A 514 2.73 -14.33 -30.90
N ILE A 515 2.42 -14.98 -32.01
CA ILE A 515 2.35 -16.43 -32.18
C ILE A 515 3.38 -16.84 -33.22
N HIS A 516 4.26 -17.76 -32.86
CA HIS A 516 5.20 -18.39 -33.79
C HIS A 516 4.54 -19.64 -34.36
N LEU A 517 4.16 -19.60 -35.65
CA LEU A 517 3.66 -20.80 -36.35
C LEU A 517 4.82 -21.64 -36.87
N THR A 518 5.83 -20.98 -37.43
CA THR A 518 7.12 -21.55 -37.83
C THR A 518 8.23 -20.54 -37.51
N ASP A 519 9.49 -20.87 -37.74
CA ASP A 519 10.60 -19.92 -37.59
C ASP A 519 10.45 -18.69 -38.50
N GLU A 520 9.81 -18.87 -39.66
CA GLU A 520 9.63 -17.84 -40.68
C GLU A 520 8.26 -17.15 -40.59
N ILE A 521 7.21 -17.88 -40.22
CA ILE A 521 5.82 -17.38 -40.20
C ILE A 521 5.43 -17.02 -38.77
N LYS A 522 5.19 -15.73 -38.56
CA LYS A 522 4.71 -15.19 -37.29
C LYS A 522 3.36 -14.51 -37.50
N ILE A 523 2.46 -14.71 -36.55
CA ILE A 523 1.12 -14.11 -36.55
C ILE A 523 0.95 -13.30 -35.29
N ILE A 524 0.45 -12.08 -35.41
CA ILE A 524 -0.04 -11.30 -34.28
C ILE A 524 -1.53 -11.55 -34.14
N ARG A 525 -1.95 -12.01 -32.96
CA ARG A 525 -3.36 -12.08 -32.56
C ARG A 525 -3.71 -10.82 -31.79
N ASP A 526 -4.66 -10.04 -32.31
CA ASP A 526 -5.12 -8.79 -31.72
C ASP A 526 -6.63 -8.86 -31.46
N THR A 527 -7.03 -8.77 -30.19
CA THR A 527 -8.43 -8.76 -29.76
C THR A 527 -8.83 -7.43 -29.11
N ARG A 528 -8.00 -6.39 -29.24
CA ARG A 528 -8.34 -5.04 -28.77
C ARG A 528 -9.50 -4.50 -29.59
N LYS A 529 -10.38 -3.70 -28.97
CA LYS A 529 -11.56 -3.10 -29.64
C LYS A 529 -11.20 -2.27 -30.88
N MET A 530 -10.00 -1.68 -30.90
CA MET A 530 -9.53 -0.86 -32.03
C MET A 530 -9.03 -1.69 -33.22
N SER A 531 -8.85 -3.00 -33.06
CA SER A 531 -8.27 -3.85 -34.10
C SER A 531 -9.23 -4.02 -35.27
N LYS A 532 -8.71 -3.90 -36.50
CA LYS A 532 -9.48 -4.14 -37.73
C LYS A 532 -9.54 -5.62 -38.11
N GLN A 533 -8.57 -6.42 -37.64
CA GLN A 533 -8.40 -7.82 -37.99
C GLN A 533 -7.86 -8.61 -36.79
N TYR A 534 -8.42 -9.79 -36.55
CA TYR A 534 -8.04 -10.64 -35.41
C TYR A 534 -6.63 -11.24 -35.53
N PHE A 535 -6.18 -11.49 -36.75
CA PHE A 535 -4.90 -12.12 -37.04
C PHE A 535 -4.18 -11.35 -38.13
N GLN A 536 -2.95 -10.94 -37.85
CA GLN A 536 -2.08 -10.26 -38.79
C GLN A 536 -0.83 -11.12 -39.01
N VAL A 537 -0.63 -11.60 -40.23
CA VAL A 537 0.65 -12.22 -40.60
C VAL A 537 1.70 -11.12 -40.70
N ILE A 538 2.85 -11.33 -40.07
CA ILE A 538 3.99 -10.43 -40.15
C ILE A 538 5.20 -11.16 -40.74
N ASP A 539 5.98 -10.46 -41.54
CA ASP A 539 7.23 -10.99 -42.09
C ASP A 539 8.42 -10.72 -41.15
N ARG A 540 9.63 -11.08 -41.64
CA ARG A 540 10.89 -10.87 -40.92
C ARG A 540 11.21 -9.40 -40.69
N ASN A 541 10.86 -8.51 -41.61
CA ASN A 541 11.14 -7.07 -41.50
C ASN A 541 10.28 -6.43 -40.39
N HIS A 542 9.00 -6.77 -40.35
CA HIS A 542 8.10 -6.38 -39.27
C HIS A 542 8.64 -6.87 -37.92
N TYR A 543 9.00 -8.16 -37.82
CA TYR A 543 9.52 -8.73 -36.57
C TYR A 543 10.82 -8.05 -36.08
N ARG A 544 11.75 -7.75 -36.99
CA ARG A 544 13.01 -7.04 -36.66
C ARG A 544 12.76 -5.66 -36.04
N ILE A 545 11.74 -4.94 -36.51
CA ILE A 545 11.35 -3.64 -35.93
C ILE A 545 10.77 -3.82 -34.53
N LEU A 546 9.86 -4.80 -34.36
CA LEU A 546 9.23 -5.09 -33.07
C LEU A 546 10.27 -5.50 -32.01
N GLU A 547 11.26 -6.30 -32.39
CA GLU A 547 12.38 -6.70 -31.54
C GLU A 547 13.27 -5.50 -31.19
N PHE A 548 13.60 -4.64 -32.17
CA PHE A 548 14.38 -3.43 -31.94
C PHE A 548 13.67 -2.43 -31.02
N LEU A 549 12.34 -2.38 -31.08
CA LEU A 549 11.46 -1.57 -30.23
C LEU A 549 10.96 -2.33 -28.99
N SER A 550 11.59 -3.44 -28.61
CA SER A 550 11.33 -4.10 -27.33
C SER A 550 11.60 -3.17 -26.15
N LEU A 551 12.52 -2.22 -26.29
CA LEU A 551 12.75 -1.13 -25.34
C LEU A 551 12.32 0.22 -25.92
N PRO A 552 12.02 1.24 -25.09
CA PRO A 552 11.71 2.58 -25.59
C PRO A 552 12.89 3.25 -26.31
N VAL A 553 12.79 3.44 -27.63
CA VAL A 553 13.84 4.01 -28.50
C VAL A 553 13.48 5.43 -28.96
N SER A 554 14.45 6.36 -29.04
CA SER A 554 14.22 7.70 -29.60
C SER A 554 14.10 7.68 -31.13
N TRP A 555 13.35 8.64 -31.71
CA TRP A 555 13.23 8.79 -33.16
C TRP A 555 14.57 8.72 -33.88
N ARG A 556 15.57 9.51 -33.44
CA ARG A 556 16.90 9.53 -34.06
C ARG A 556 17.54 8.14 -34.17
N LYS A 557 17.44 7.32 -33.11
CA LYS A 557 18.02 5.97 -33.12
C LYS A 557 17.19 5.01 -33.98
N LEU A 558 15.88 5.19 -33.99
CA LEU A 558 14.97 4.41 -34.83
C LEU A 558 15.17 4.72 -36.32
N GLU A 559 15.18 5.99 -36.71
CA GLU A 559 15.40 6.46 -38.08
C GLU A 559 16.70 5.90 -38.67
N CYS A 560 17.82 5.98 -37.95
CA CYS A 560 19.08 5.36 -38.39
C CYS A 560 18.96 3.84 -38.59
N PHE A 561 18.20 3.15 -37.72
CA PHE A 561 17.97 1.71 -37.86
C PHE A 561 17.08 1.40 -39.07
N LEU A 562 16.03 2.19 -39.30
CA LEU A 562 15.09 1.99 -40.42
C LEU A 562 15.79 2.20 -41.77
N ILE A 563 16.49 3.32 -41.94
CA ILE A 563 17.21 3.66 -43.19
C ILE A 563 18.27 2.61 -43.50
N LYS A 564 19.08 2.22 -42.50
CA LYS A 564 20.17 1.25 -42.70
C LYS A 564 19.68 -0.12 -43.17
N ASN A 565 18.44 -0.47 -42.84
CA ASN A 565 17.88 -1.80 -43.12
C ASN A 565 16.73 -1.79 -44.13
N ASP A 566 16.42 -0.65 -44.73
CA ASP A 566 15.29 -0.46 -45.67
C ASP A 566 13.94 -0.91 -45.07
N LEU A 567 13.62 -0.41 -43.87
CA LEU A 567 12.47 -0.86 -43.05
C LEU A 567 11.36 0.18 -42.89
N GLU A 568 11.41 1.32 -43.59
CA GLU A 568 10.48 2.45 -43.39
C GLU A 568 9.02 2.07 -43.67
N LYS A 569 8.77 1.35 -44.76
CA LYS A 569 7.42 0.90 -45.12
C LYS A 569 6.83 -0.03 -44.05
N SER A 570 7.58 -1.04 -43.63
CA SER A 570 7.15 -1.97 -42.57
C SER A 570 6.94 -1.26 -41.23
N PHE A 571 7.71 -0.20 -40.93
CA PHE A 571 7.49 0.61 -39.74
C PHE A 571 6.16 1.36 -39.79
N ILE A 572 5.87 2.03 -40.91
CA ILE A 572 4.59 2.73 -41.12
C ILE A 572 3.42 1.75 -41.00
N ASP A 573 3.55 0.55 -41.58
CA ASP A 573 2.54 -0.50 -41.47
C ASP A 573 2.26 -0.87 -40.00
N LEU A 574 3.31 -1.10 -39.20
CA LEU A 574 3.17 -1.41 -37.77
C LEU A 574 2.58 -0.26 -36.93
N VAL A 575 2.90 0.99 -37.27
CA VAL A 575 2.31 2.18 -36.63
C VAL A 575 0.82 2.28 -36.96
N ASN A 576 0.44 2.09 -38.24
CA ASN A 576 -0.96 2.12 -38.68
C ASN A 576 -1.81 1.01 -38.07
N LEU A 577 -1.20 -0.15 -37.78
CA LEU A 577 -1.82 -1.26 -37.05
C LEU A 577 -1.93 -1.01 -35.54
N GLY A 578 -1.31 0.06 -35.02
CA GLY A 578 -1.28 0.36 -33.59
C GLY A 578 -0.48 -0.65 -32.78
N PHE A 579 0.52 -1.28 -33.39
CA PHE A 579 1.43 -2.22 -32.73
C PHE A 579 2.64 -1.52 -32.11
N ILE A 580 2.94 -0.30 -32.59
CA ILE A 580 3.96 0.59 -32.04
C ILE A 580 3.27 1.82 -31.47
N LEU A 581 3.61 2.19 -30.24
CA LEU A 581 3.17 3.44 -29.63
C LEU A 581 4.29 4.48 -29.70
N GLU A 582 3.92 5.69 -30.14
CA GLU A 582 4.75 6.88 -29.96
C GLU A 582 4.33 7.63 -28.69
N ASP A 583 5.30 8.03 -27.88
CA ASP A 583 5.13 9.05 -26.84
C ASP A 583 6.40 9.89 -26.73
N ASN A 584 6.26 11.22 -26.84
CA ASN A 584 7.37 12.17 -26.74
C ASN A 584 8.58 11.86 -27.67
N LYS A 585 8.32 11.58 -28.96
CA LYS A 585 9.33 11.20 -29.98
C LYS A 585 10.13 9.95 -29.61
N ARG A 586 9.56 9.08 -28.81
CA ARG A 586 10.08 7.75 -28.50
C ARG A 586 9.04 6.71 -28.90
N TYR A 587 9.51 5.52 -29.24
CA TYR A 587 8.71 4.45 -29.80
C TYR A 587 8.91 3.17 -28.99
N LEU A 588 7.82 2.42 -28.80
CA LEU A 588 7.79 1.15 -28.08
C LEU A 588 6.87 0.17 -28.80
N SER A 589 7.33 -1.07 -28.99
CA SER A 589 6.46 -2.19 -29.38
C SER A 589 5.52 -2.56 -28.23
N LEU A 590 4.22 -2.61 -28.52
CA LEU A 590 3.20 -3.03 -27.56
C LEU A 590 2.94 -4.54 -27.57
N ILE A 591 3.59 -5.28 -28.48
CA ILE A 591 3.39 -6.71 -28.69
C ILE A 591 3.88 -7.50 -27.48
N ILE A 592 3.03 -8.39 -26.99
CA ILE A 592 3.37 -9.34 -25.94
C ILE A 592 3.94 -10.59 -26.61
N GLU A 593 5.15 -10.96 -26.22
CA GLU A 593 5.73 -12.25 -26.57
C GLU A 593 5.71 -13.12 -25.31
N PRO A 594 4.81 -14.12 -25.22
CA PRO A 594 4.74 -15.00 -24.06
C PRO A 594 6.10 -15.66 -23.81
N MET A 595 6.46 -15.84 -22.52
CA MET A 595 7.67 -16.55 -22.13
C MET A 595 7.75 -17.88 -22.91
N ARG A 596 8.77 -18.01 -23.78
CA ARG A 596 9.05 -19.28 -24.45
C ARG A 596 9.42 -20.30 -23.37
N LYS A 597 8.84 -21.50 -23.41
CA LYS A 597 9.29 -22.65 -22.60
C LYS A 597 10.79 -23.02 -22.83
N ASN A 598 11.46 -22.38 -23.80
CA ASN A 598 12.83 -22.65 -24.22
C ASN A 598 13.88 -21.66 -23.68
N TYR A 599 13.67 -21.02 -22.53
CA TYR A 599 14.83 -20.59 -21.76
C TYR A 599 15.41 -21.82 -21.07
N GLY A 600 16.22 -22.56 -21.82
CA GLY A 600 16.93 -23.74 -21.35
C GLY A 600 17.73 -23.39 -20.10
N ILE A 601 17.28 -23.94 -18.98
CA ILE A 601 18.13 -24.21 -17.83
C ILE A 601 17.96 -25.72 -17.63
N ASN A 602 18.98 -26.47 -18.07
CA ASN A 602 19.20 -27.84 -17.65
C ASN A 602 19.31 -27.91 -16.13
#